data_AF-A0A370HIY9-F1
#
_entry.id   AF-A0A370HIY9-F1
#
_cell.length_a   1.000
_cell.length_b   1.000
_cell.length_c   1.000
_cell.angle_alpha   90.00
_cell.angle_beta   90.00
_cell.angle_gamma   90.00
#
_symmetry.space_group_name_H-M   'P 1'
#
loop_
_entity.id
_entity.type
_entity.pdbx_description
1 polymer ?
#
loop_
_entity_poly.entity_id
_entity_poly.type
_entity_poly.pdbx_seq_one_letter_code
_entity_poly.pdbx_strand_id
1 'polypeptide(L)' 'MHGVVRWRLKDLVQWLWDEFRIEVSETTLGRELRALSYRKLSARPRHHAKSEAAVADFKKPFPRVWRKSRPTRPMAGR' A
#
# COMPACT_ATOMS: atom_id res chain seq x y z
N MET A 1 8.63 18.03 3.57
CA MET A 1 8.36 16.82 4.38
C MET A 1 7.21 17.17 5.32
N HIS A 2 6.00 16.68 5.07
CA HIS A 2 4.88 16.92 6.00
C HIS A 2 4.96 15.87 7.11
N GLY A 3 5.34 16.30 8.32
CA GLY A 3 5.53 15.45 9.49
C GLY A 3 4.21 14.85 9.96
N VAL A 4 3.78 13.77 9.32
CA VAL A 4 2.73 12.91 9.87
C VAL A 4 3.36 12.16 11.04
N VAL A 5 3.22 12.72 12.24
CA VAL A 5 3.61 12.03 13.47
C VAL A 5 2.73 10.79 13.58
N ARG A 6 3.35 9.61 13.71
CA ARG A 6 2.63 8.33 13.81
C ARG A 6 2.29 8.07 15.26
N TRP A 7 1.13 8.55 15.68
CA TRP A 7 0.58 8.26 17.00
C TRP A 7 0.02 6.84 17.03
N ARG A 8 0.38 6.07 18.05
CA ARG A 8 -0.31 4.83 18.42
C ARG A 8 -1.55 5.19 19.24
N LEU A 9 -2.50 4.24 19.32
CA LEU A 9 -3.70 4.41 20.16
C LEU A 9 -3.34 4.68 21.63
N LYS A 10 -2.31 3.99 22.15
CA LYS A 10 -1.75 4.24 23.49
C LYS A 10 -1.25 5.66 23.69
N ASP A 11 -0.58 6.23 22.69
CA ASP A 11 -0.06 7.59 22.77
C ASP A 11 -1.21 8.61 22.87
N LEU A 12 -2.31 8.35 22.15
CA LEU A 12 -3.51 9.19 22.23
C LEU A 12 -4.26 9.05 23.56
N VAL A 13 -4.32 7.85 24.14
CA VAL A 13 -4.89 7.63 25.48
C VAL A 13 -4.09 8.41 26.52
N GLN A 14 -2.76 8.32 26.46
CA GLN A 14 -1.88 9.04 27.38
C GLN A 14 -2.04 10.56 27.24
N TRP A 15 -2.04 11.07 26.00
CA TRP A 15 -2.22 12.50 25.76
C TRP A 15 -3.58 13.02 26.25
N LEU A 16 -4.65 12.24 26.08
CA LEU A 16 -5.97 12.60 26.58
C LEU A 16 -5.99 12.68 28.12
N TRP A 17 -5.25 11.81 28.79
CA TRP A 17 -5.08 11.88 30.24
C TRP A 17 -4.25 13.08 30.67
N ASP A 18 -3.14 13.36 29.99
CA ASP A 18 -2.23 14.45 30.36
C ASP A 18 -2.89 15.82 30.19
N GLU A 19 -3.65 16.01 29.11
CA GLU A 19 -4.30 17.28 28.77
C GLU A 19 -5.65 17.44 29.48
N PHE A 20 -6.49 16.40 29.48
CA PHE A 20 -7.89 16.51 29.92
C PHE A 20 -8.21 15.72 31.19
N ARG A 21 -7.29 14.89 31.70
CA ARG A 21 -7.51 14.00 32.86
C ARG A 21 -8.70 13.05 32.66
N ILE A 22 -8.97 12.67 31.42
CA ILE A 22 -10.04 11.73 31.07
C ILE A 22 -9.44 10.34 30.94
N GLU A 23 -9.90 9.40 31.77
CA GLU A 23 -9.50 8.00 31.68
C GLU A 23 -10.37 7.27 30.64
N VAL A 24 -9.74 6.80 29.56
CA VAL A 24 -10.42 6.12 28.45
C VAL A 24 -9.63 4.88 28.03
N SER A 25 -10.33 3.78 27.80
CA SER A 25 -9.71 2.56 27.25
C SER A 25 -9.31 2.74 25.78
N GLU A 26 -8.24 2.05 25.35
CA GLU A 26 -7.82 2.03 23.93
C GLU A 26 -8.94 1.59 22.98
N THR A 27 -9.82 0.68 23.42
CA THR A 27 -10.95 0.19 22.65
C THR A 27 -11.97 1.28 22.40
N THR A 28 -12.31 2.05 23.43
CA THR A 28 -13.25 3.18 23.33
C THR A 28 -12.69 4.25 22.43
N LEU A 29 -11.43 4.67 22.64
CA LEU A 29 -10.77 5.67 21.80
C LEU A 29 -10.68 5.20 20.34
N GLY A 30 -10.41 3.93 20.11
CA GLY A 30 -10.37 3.34 18.77
C GLY A 30 -11.73 3.36 18.05
N ARG A 31 -12.84 3.28 18.79
CA ARG A 31 -14.20 3.41 18.22
C ARG A 31 -14.52 4.87 17.88
N GLU A 32 -14.22 5.80 18.78
CA GLU A 32 -14.39 7.25 18.54
C GLU A 32 -13.63 7.72 17.31
N LEU A 33 -12.35 7.34 17.19
CA LEU A 33 -11.54 7.67 16.01
C LEU A 33 -12.16 7.11 14.72
N ARG A 34 -12.78 5.93 14.76
CA ARG A 34 -13.45 5.36 13.57
C ARG A 34 -14.73 6.09 13.22
N ALA A 35 -15.49 6.55 14.21
CA ALA A 35 -16.70 7.36 14.05
C ALA A 35 -16.35 8.73 13.43
N LEU A 36 -15.25 9.33 13.86
CA LEU A 36 -14.64 10.53 13.27
C LEU A 36 -13.95 10.28 11.91
N SER A 37 -14.14 9.10 11.31
CA SER A 37 -13.58 8.69 10.02
C SER A 37 -12.05 8.60 9.93
N TYR A 38 -11.32 8.63 11.06
CA TYR A 38 -9.90 8.31 11.07
C TYR A 38 -9.66 6.82 10.78
N ARG A 39 -8.52 6.53 10.17
CA ARG A 39 -8.10 5.17 9.81
C ARG A 39 -6.66 4.92 10.19
N LYS A 40 -6.37 3.70 10.64
CA LYS A 40 -5.02 3.26 10.98
C LYS A 40 -4.15 3.31 9.74
N LEU A 41 -3.19 4.23 9.73
CA LEU A 41 -2.19 4.31 8.67
C LEU A 41 -1.17 3.18 8.87
N SER A 42 -1.35 2.08 8.12
CA SER A 42 -0.29 1.08 8.00
C SER A 42 0.69 1.55 6.94
N ALA A 43 1.96 1.74 7.33
CA ALA A 43 3.02 1.79 6.34
C ALA A 43 3.03 0.40 5.69
N ARG A 44 2.71 0.32 4.39
CA ARG A 44 2.99 -0.88 3.61
C ARG A 44 4.50 -1.06 3.66
N PRO A 45 5.03 -2.21 4.10
CA PRO A 45 6.46 -2.45 4.07
C PRO A 45 6.96 -2.19 2.65
N ARG A 46 7.74 -1.13 2.45
CA ARG A 46 8.47 -0.94 1.22
C ARG A 46 9.67 -1.87 1.32
N HIS A 47 9.82 -2.78 0.36
CA HIS A 47 10.99 -3.64 0.30
C HIS A 47 12.24 -2.76 0.17
N HIS A 48 13.05 -2.68 1.23
CA HIS A 48 14.22 -1.80 1.30
C HIS A 48 15.27 -2.16 0.25
N ALA A 49 15.31 -3.40 -0.20
CA ALA A 49 16.18 -3.87 -1.28
C ALA A 49 15.51 -3.79 -2.68
N LYS A 50 14.66 -2.79 -2.92
CA LYS A 50 14.17 -2.50 -4.27
C LYS A 50 15.23 -1.70 -5.02
N SER A 51 16.14 -2.41 -5.69
CA SER A 51 17.08 -1.79 -6.63
C SER A 51 16.35 -1.38 -7.90
N GLU A 52 16.42 -0.10 -8.26
CA GLU A 52 15.86 0.41 -9.52
C GLU A 52 16.55 -0.23 -10.73
N ALA A 53 17.85 -0.53 -10.62
CA ALA A 53 18.60 -1.29 -11.62
C ALA A 53 18.05 -2.71 -11.79
N ALA A 54 17.81 -3.44 -10.69
CA ALA A 54 17.24 -4.79 -10.75
C ALA A 54 15.82 -4.81 -11.36
N VAL A 55 15.03 -3.74 -11.15
CA VAL A 55 13.70 -3.58 -11.76
C VAL A 55 13.80 -3.30 -13.26
N ALA A 56 14.78 -2.50 -13.67
CA ALA A 56 15.05 -2.23 -15.09
C ALA A 56 15.52 -3.52 -15.80
N ASP A 57 16.41 -4.28 -15.17
CA ASP A 57 16.97 -5.53 -15.72
C ASP A 57 15.94 -6.67 -15.78
N PHE A 58 15.00 -6.71 -14.83
CA PHE A 58 13.94 -7.71 -14.80
C PHE A 58 12.92 -7.56 -15.96
N LYS A 59 13.00 -6.46 -16.73
CA LYS A 59 12.07 -6.23 -17.85
C LYS A 59 12.42 -7.13 -19.04
N LYS A 60 11.67 -8.24 -19.16
CA LYS A 60 11.87 -9.21 -20.25
C LYS A 60 11.54 -8.63 -21.63
N PRO A 61 12.46 -8.71 -22.62
CA PRO A 61 12.25 -8.23 -23.99
C PRO A 61 11.48 -9.27 -24.84
N PHE A 62 10.52 -10.00 -24.25
CA PHE A 62 9.78 -10.98 -25.01
C PHE A 62 8.70 -10.32 -25.87
N PRO A 63 8.55 -10.75 -27.14
CA PRO A 63 7.44 -10.31 -27.95
C PRO A 63 6.13 -10.69 -27.26
N ARG A 64 5.16 -9.76 -27.32
CA ARG A 64 3.82 -9.96 -26.80
C ARG A 64 3.17 -11.15 -27.52
N VAL A 65 3.02 -12.28 -26.81
CA VAL A 65 2.53 -13.56 -27.35
C VAL A 65 1.07 -13.48 -27.87
N TRP A 66 0.35 -12.40 -27.57
CA TRP A 66 -1.02 -12.16 -28.07
C TRP A 66 -1.08 -11.53 -29.47
N ARG A 67 0.05 -11.19 -30.09
CA ARG A 67 0.10 -10.92 -31.53
C ARG A 67 0.11 -12.26 -32.25
N LYS A 68 -1.08 -12.78 -32.59
CA LYS A 68 -1.27 -13.95 -33.45
C LYS A 68 -0.25 -13.92 -34.59
N SER A 69 0.58 -14.96 -34.72
CA SER A 69 1.32 -15.20 -35.95
C SER A 69 0.31 -15.23 -37.10
N ARG A 70 0.66 -14.62 -38.24
CA ARG A 70 -0.18 -14.68 -39.45
C ARG A 70 -0.50 -16.16 -39.73
N PRO A 71 -1.74 -16.52 -40.05
CA PRO A 71 -2.02 -17.88 -40.48
C PRO A 71 -1.22 -18.15 -41.75
N THR A 72 -0.35 -19.16 -41.72
CA THR A 72 0.27 -19.72 -42.92
C THR A 72 -0.84 -20.37 -43.73
N ARG A 73 -1.38 -19.67 -44.73
CA ARG A 73 -2.25 -20.27 -45.75
C ARG A 73 -1.33 -20.93 -46.79
N PRO A 74 -1.38 -22.26 -47.00
CA PRO A 74 -1.04 -22.78 -48.32
C PRO A 74 -2.22 -22.44 -49.24
N MET A 75 -1.93 -21.72 -50.33
CA MET A 75 -2.92 -21.45 -51.37
C MET A 75 -3.15 -22.77 -52.11
N ALA A 76 -4.35 -23.33 -52.01
CA ALA A 76 -4.74 -24.47 -52.84
C ALA A 76 -4.86 -23.96 -54.29
N GLY A 77 -4.00 -24.49 -55.17
CA GLY A 77 -4.08 -24.29 -56.61
C GLY A 77 -5.28 -25.06 -57.19
N ARG A 78 -5.92 -24.45 -58.19
CA ARG A 78 -6.96 -25.05 -59.04
C ARG A 78 -6.42 -26.18 -59.90
#